data_AF-A0A369P497-F1
#
_entry.id   AF-A0A369P497-F1
#
_cell.length_a   1.000
_cell.length_b   1.000
_cell.length_c   1.000
_cell.angle_alpha   90.00
_cell.angle_beta   90.00
_cell.angle_gamma   90.00
#
_symmetry.space_group_name_H-M   'P 1'
#
loop_
_entity.id
_entity.type
_entity.pdbx_description
1 polymer ?
#
loop_
_entity_poly.entity_id
_entity_poly.type
_entity_poly.pdbx_seq_one_letter_code
_entity_poly.pdbx_strand_id
1 'polypeptide(L)'
;MPPRPPYGMIRPDTERIAIMAAMNGRRNATWPHLWPEVVGIVKGGDSLHGKELTALHDYLVASGRFDLTASDVQVVQFSRDWAASVLGGHDQRASRAIRQLQEIGLLELAAKGEKGHASVYAVMPLPPEEPDPPP
;
A
#
# COMPACT_ATOMS: atom_id res chain seq x y z
N MET A 1 0.90 -24.12 7.15
CA MET A 1 0.33 -22.83 6.71
C MET A 1 0.75 -21.77 7.73
N PRO A 2 1.57 -20.76 7.38
CA PRO A 2 1.64 -19.59 8.25
C PRO A 2 0.27 -18.89 8.23
N PRO A 3 -0.26 -18.48 9.39
CA PRO A 3 -1.53 -17.79 9.44
C PRO A 3 -1.47 -16.49 8.63
N ARG A 4 -2.51 -16.22 7.84
CA ARG A 4 -2.68 -14.89 7.23
C ARG A 4 -2.71 -13.86 8.37
N PRO A 5 -1.94 -12.77 8.29
CA PRO A 5 -1.94 -11.78 9.36
C PRO A 5 -3.37 -11.25 9.54
N PRO A 6 -3.86 -11.11 10.77
CA PRO A 6 -5.12 -10.44 11.07
C PRO A 6 -5.22 -9.09 10.35
N TYR A 7 -6.43 -8.73 9.94
CA TYR A 7 -6.72 -7.41 9.39
C TYR A 7 -6.19 -6.31 10.34
N GLY A 8 -5.41 -5.37 9.81
CA GLY A 8 -4.73 -4.32 10.57
C GLY A 8 -3.26 -4.60 10.93
N MET A 9 -2.74 -5.83 10.72
CA MET A 9 -1.30 -6.11 10.81
C MET A 9 -0.66 -6.16 9.41
N ILE A 10 0.40 -5.37 9.21
CA ILE A 10 1.18 -5.40 7.97
C ILE A 10 1.89 -6.74 7.79
N ARG A 11 1.99 -7.21 6.54
CA ARG A 11 2.74 -8.44 6.22
C ARG A 11 4.21 -8.32 6.64
N PRO A 12 4.83 -9.40 7.19
CA PRO A 12 6.24 -9.40 7.57
C PRO A 12 7.20 -8.98 6.45
N ASP A 13 6.88 -9.34 5.20
CA ASP A 13 7.72 -8.98 4.04
C ASP A 13 7.68 -7.48 3.76
N THR A 14 6.51 -6.85 3.88
CA THR A 14 6.35 -5.40 3.80
C THR A 14 7.15 -4.70 4.90
N GLU A 15 7.06 -5.20 6.14
CA GLU A 15 7.81 -4.64 7.26
C GLU A 15 9.32 -4.79 7.06
N ARG A 16 9.77 -5.92 6.51
CA ARG A 16 11.17 -6.15 6.14
C ARG A 16 11.66 -5.13 5.11
N ILE A 17 10.86 -4.83 4.08
CA ILE A 17 11.18 -3.78 3.10
C ILE A 17 11.34 -2.43 3.80
N ALA A 18 10.41 -2.07 4.69
CA ALA A 18 10.47 -0.81 5.42
C ALA A 18 11.74 -0.71 6.28
N ILE A 19 12.09 -1.77 7.01
CA ILE A 19 13.31 -1.83 7.84
C ILE A 19 14.56 -1.69 6.96
N MET A 20 14.67 -2.45 5.87
CA MET A 20 15.81 -2.37 4.96
C MET A 20 15.95 -0.98 4.32
N ALA A 21 14.82 -0.39 3.90
CA ALA A 21 14.79 0.96 3.35
C ALA A 21 15.17 2.03 4.38
N ALA A 22 14.81 1.85 5.65
CA ALA A 22 15.19 2.74 6.74
C ALA A 22 16.70 2.64 7.04
N MET A 23 17.25 1.43 7.07
CA MET A 23 18.69 1.19 7.29
C MET A 23 19.56 1.75 6.16
N ASN A 24 19.09 1.66 4.91
CA ASN A 24 19.82 2.14 3.73
C ASN A 24 19.45 3.57 3.32
N GLY A 25 18.52 4.20 4.05
CA GLY A 25 17.86 5.43 3.64
C GLY A 25 18.75 6.67 3.72
N ARG A 26 18.43 7.68 2.89
CA ARG A 26 19.03 9.01 2.98
C ARG A 26 18.52 9.74 4.22
N ARG A 27 19.37 10.51 4.91
CA ARG A 27 19.00 11.35 6.08
C ARG A 27 17.78 12.26 5.87
N ASN A 28 17.48 12.63 4.62
CA ASN A 28 16.37 13.53 4.26
C ASN A 28 15.13 12.79 3.69
N ALA A 29 14.96 11.50 4.00
CA ALA A 29 13.76 10.77 3.64
C ALA A 29 12.57 11.23 4.47
N THR A 30 11.44 11.50 3.82
CA THR A 30 10.21 11.97 4.46
C THR A 30 9.20 10.84 4.67
N TRP A 31 9.30 9.77 3.89
CA TRP A 31 8.47 8.57 4.02
C TRP A 31 8.46 7.95 5.43
N PRO A 32 9.56 7.94 6.24
CA PRO A 32 9.52 7.31 7.57
C PRO A 32 8.57 8.00 8.56
N HIS A 33 8.24 9.27 8.32
CA HIS A 33 7.28 10.01 9.14
C HIS A 33 5.83 9.77 8.71
N LEU A 34 5.61 9.36 7.45
CA LEU A 34 4.29 9.07 6.91
C LEU A 34 3.92 7.59 7.10
N TRP A 35 4.91 6.69 7.03
CA TRP A 35 4.68 5.25 7.03
C TRP A 35 3.91 4.74 8.25
N PRO A 36 4.26 5.09 9.51
CA PRO A 36 3.54 4.60 10.69
C PRO A 36 2.05 4.96 10.66
N GLU A 37 1.71 6.16 10.18
CA GLU A 37 0.32 6.60 10.03
C GLU A 37 -0.41 5.82 8.93
N VAL A 38 0.28 5.53 7.82
CA VAL A 38 -0.25 4.67 6.75
C VAL A 38 -0.53 3.26 7.25
N VAL A 39 0.38 2.67 8.04
CA VAL A 39 0.19 1.35 8.67
C VAL A 39 -1.10 1.31 9.48
N GLY A 40 -1.37 2.35 10.26
CA GLY A 40 -2.56 2.44 11.12
C GLY A 40 -3.90 2.44 10.38
N ILE A 41 -3.90 2.67 9.07
CA ILE A 41 -5.12 2.71 8.24
C ILE A 41 -5.13 1.62 7.13
N VAL A 42 -4.19 0.67 7.18
CA VAL A 42 -4.19 -0.49 6.26
C VAL A 42 -5.41 -1.36 6.55
N LYS A 43 -6.08 -1.79 5.49
CA LYS A 43 -7.24 -2.68 5.53
C LYS A 43 -7.18 -3.74 4.43
N GLY A 44 -8.09 -4.71 4.47
CA GLY A 44 -8.27 -5.66 3.38
C GLY A 44 -8.89 -4.99 2.15
N GLY A 45 -8.56 -5.48 0.96
CA GLY A 45 -9.16 -5.00 -0.29
C GLY A 45 -10.66 -5.30 -0.38
N ASP A 46 -11.14 -6.31 0.33
CA ASP A 46 -12.57 -6.61 0.55
C ASP A 46 -13.34 -5.48 1.27
N SER A 47 -12.63 -4.56 1.92
CA SER A 47 -13.18 -3.35 2.54
C SER A 47 -13.33 -2.18 1.55
N LEU A 48 -13.08 -2.41 0.26
CA LEU A 48 -13.38 -1.47 -0.83
C LEU A 48 -14.76 -1.79 -1.41
N HIS A 49 -15.41 -0.76 -1.95
CA HIS A 49 -16.72 -0.88 -2.59
C HIS A 49 -16.75 -0.08 -3.89
N GLY A 50 -17.74 -0.35 -4.74
CA GLY A 50 -17.98 0.43 -5.96
C GLY A 50 -16.75 0.53 -6.86
N LYS A 51 -16.40 1.75 -7.26
CA LYS A 51 -15.34 2.03 -8.25
C LYS A 51 -13.96 1.63 -7.75
N GLU A 52 -13.69 1.78 -6.46
CA GLU A 52 -12.39 1.45 -5.87
C GLU A 52 -12.13 -0.05 -5.86
N LEU A 53 -13.17 -0.85 -5.62
CA LEU A 53 -13.07 -2.31 -5.72
C LEU A 53 -12.83 -2.76 -7.17
N THR A 54 -13.54 -2.16 -8.14
CA THR A 54 -13.31 -2.41 -9.56
C THR A 54 -11.89 -2.03 -9.97
N ALA A 55 -11.40 -0.87 -9.54
CA ALA A 55 -10.06 -0.42 -9.88
C ALA A 55 -8.96 -1.30 -9.26
N LEU A 56 -9.17 -1.83 -8.04
CA LEU A 56 -8.27 -2.82 -7.46
C LEU A 56 -8.22 -4.09 -8.31
N HIS A 57 -9.37 -4.57 -8.78
CA HIS A 57 -9.43 -5.74 -9.66
C HIS A 57 -8.71 -5.49 -10.98
N ASP A 58 -8.93 -4.34 -11.62
CA ASP A 58 -8.24 -3.95 -12.85
C ASP A 58 -6.72 -3.86 -12.66
N TYR A 59 -6.28 -3.35 -11.51
CA TYR A 59 -4.86 -3.32 -11.12
C TYR A 59 -4.28 -4.74 -11.00
N LEU A 60 -4.97 -5.68 -10.33
CA LEU A 60 -4.50 -7.06 -10.19
C LEU A 60 -4.38 -7.76 -11.56
N VAL A 61 -5.36 -7.55 -12.43
CA VAL A 61 -5.34 -8.03 -13.82
C VAL A 61 -4.15 -7.44 -14.58
N ALA A 62 -3.91 -6.14 -14.49
CA ALA A 62 -2.78 -5.48 -15.16
C ALA A 62 -1.41 -5.95 -14.61
N SER A 63 -1.35 -6.29 -13.32
CA SER A 63 -0.17 -6.83 -12.66
C SER A 63 0.02 -8.33 -12.88
N GLY A 64 -0.87 -8.99 -13.65
CA GLY A 64 -0.80 -10.43 -13.95
C GLY A 64 -1.16 -11.34 -12.77
N ARG A 65 -1.75 -10.80 -11.70
CA ARG A 65 -2.07 -11.51 -10.45
C ARG A 65 -3.51 -12.00 -10.44
N PHE A 66 -3.82 -12.88 -11.38
CA PHE A 66 -5.16 -13.47 -11.55
C PHE A 66 -5.53 -14.46 -10.44
N ASP A 67 -4.53 -14.93 -9.71
CA ASP A 67 -4.66 -15.83 -8.54
C ASP A 67 -5.23 -15.12 -7.31
N LEU A 68 -5.15 -13.79 -7.27
CA LEU A 68 -5.54 -13.00 -6.11
C LEU A 68 -6.95 -12.44 -6.22
N THR A 69 -7.65 -12.43 -5.10
CA THR A 69 -8.89 -11.68 -4.92
C THR A 69 -8.65 -10.45 -4.04
N ALA A 70 -9.64 -9.55 -3.97
CA ALA A 70 -9.55 -8.36 -3.13
C ALA A 70 -9.29 -8.69 -1.64
N SER A 71 -9.81 -9.82 -1.13
CA SER A 71 -9.58 -10.26 0.25
C SER A 71 -8.13 -10.69 0.52
N ASP A 72 -7.36 -11.04 -0.50
CA ASP A 72 -5.97 -11.45 -0.33
C ASP A 72 -5.01 -10.23 -0.28
N VAL A 73 -5.49 -9.07 -0.74
CA VAL A 73 -4.68 -7.86 -0.91
C VAL A 73 -4.89 -6.91 0.26
N GLN A 74 -3.78 -6.42 0.81
CA GLN A 74 -3.81 -5.30 1.74
C GLN A 74 -3.81 -4.00 0.95
N VAL A 75 -4.69 -3.07 1.31
CA VAL A 75 -4.82 -1.78 0.64
C VAL A 75 -4.84 -0.65 1.65
N VAL A 76 -4.57 0.55 1.15
CA VAL A 76 -4.77 1.78 1.90
C VAL A 76 -5.42 2.84 1.01
N GLN A 77 -6.31 3.63 1.59
CA GLN A 77 -6.94 4.77 0.92
C GLN A 77 -6.58 6.06 1.65
N PHE A 78 -5.87 6.97 1.00
CA PHE A 78 -5.61 8.28 1.56
C PHE A 78 -5.44 9.36 0.49
N SER A 79 -5.75 10.60 0.84
CA SER A 79 -5.56 11.76 -0.02
C SER A 79 -4.19 12.40 0.21
N ARG A 80 -3.73 13.19 -0.77
CA ARG A 80 -2.54 14.02 -0.60
C ARG A 80 -2.69 14.99 0.57
N ASP A 81 -3.89 15.53 0.77
CA ASP A 81 -4.17 16.51 1.82
C ASP A 81 -4.10 15.87 3.21
N TRP A 82 -4.57 14.64 3.35
CA TRP A 82 -4.37 13.86 4.57
C TRP A 82 -2.88 13.65 4.84
N ALA A 83 -2.11 13.19 3.85
CA ALA A 83 -0.67 13.01 4.00
C ALA A 83 0.06 14.33 4.31
N ALA A 84 -0.42 15.47 3.78
CA ALA A 84 0.10 16.78 4.11
C ALA A 84 -0.20 17.14 5.57
N SER A 85 -1.40 16.85 6.07
CA SER A 85 -1.77 17.09 7.47
C SER A 85 -0.87 16.33 8.45
N VAL A 86 -0.57 15.05 8.16
CA VAL A 86 0.39 14.22 8.92
C VAL A 86 1.79 14.84 8.94
N LEU A 87 2.20 15.47 7.84
CA LEU A 87 3.55 16.00 7.64
C LEU A 87 3.67 17.51 7.92
N GLY A 88 2.74 18.08 8.69
CA GLY A 88 2.78 19.48 9.13
C GLY A 88 2.28 20.51 8.10
N GLY A 89 1.41 20.11 7.16
CA GLY A 89 0.73 21.00 6.22
C GLY A 89 1.49 21.30 4.92
N HIS A 90 2.51 20.51 4.57
CA HIS A 90 3.35 20.76 3.40
C HIS A 90 3.04 19.80 2.22
N ASP A 91 2.24 20.25 1.25
CA ASP A 91 1.84 19.48 0.05
C ASP A 91 3.00 18.86 -0.75
N GLN A 92 4.11 19.60 -0.89
CA GLN A 92 5.31 19.11 -1.59
C GLN A 92 5.96 17.96 -0.82
N ARG A 93 5.98 18.05 0.51
CA ARG A 93 6.52 17.01 1.40
C ARG A 93 5.65 15.76 1.36
N ALA A 94 4.33 15.92 1.33
CA ALA A 94 3.38 14.83 1.13
C ALA A 94 3.60 14.12 -0.21
N SER A 95 3.63 14.88 -1.30
CA SER A 95 3.87 14.32 -2.65
C SER A 95 5.18 13.53 -2.71
N ARG A 96 6.24 14.08 -2.11
CA ARG A 96 7.54 13.41 -2.02
C ARG A 96 7.49 12.15 -1.16
N ALA A 97 6.86 12.17 0.01
CA ALA A 97 6.77 11.02 0.89
C ALA A 97 5.97 9.88 0.24
N ILE A 98 4.84 10.18 -0.40
CA ILE A 98 4.02 9.21 -1.13
C ILE A 98 4.80 8.59 -2.29
N ARG A 99 5.54 9.41 -3.03
CA ARG A 99 6.42 8.92 -4.10
C ARG A 99 7.52 8.02 -3.56
N GLN A 100 8.15 8.41 -2.45
CA GLN A 100 9.19 7.60 -1.81
C GLN A 100 8.66 6.24 -1.34
N LEU A 101 7.45 6.17 -0.78
CA LEU A 101 6.81 4.90 -0.39
C LEU A 101 6.64 3.95 -1.58
N GLN A 102 6.36 4.50 -2.78
CA GLN A 102 6.30 3.73 -4.02
C GLN A 102 7.69 3.32 -4.51
N GLU A 103 8.66 4.25 -4.50
CA GLU A 103 10.04 3.98 -4.94
C GLU A 103 10.74 2.89 -4.11
N ILE A 104 10.44 2.80 -2.81
CA ILE A 104 10.98 1.74 -1.94
C ILE A 104 10.17 0.45 -1.97
N GLY A 105 9.07 0.41 -2.73
CA GLY A 105 8.25 -0.80 -2.90
C GLY A 105 7.37 -1.15 -1.70
N LEU A 106 6.90 -0.15 -0.92
CA LEU A 106 5.90 -0.37 0.13
C LEU A 106 4.47 -0.18 -0.38
N LEU A 107 4.28 0.67 -1.38
CA LEU A 107 2.97 0.96 -1.97
C LEU A 107 3.05 0.93 -3.49
N GLU A 108 1.98 0.50 -4.13
CA GLU A 108 1.73 0.70 -5.56
C GLU A 108 0.38 1.37 -5.77
N LEU A 109 0.30 2.30 -6.73
CA LEU A 109 -0.93 3.01 -7.02
C LEU A 109 -1.89 2.11 -7.82
N ALA A 110 -2.95 1.64 -7.17
CA ALA A 110 -4.01 0.85 -7.82
C ALA A 110 -5.05 1.76 -8.49
N ALA A 111 -5.43 2.86 -7.83
CA ALA A 111 -6.36 3.83 -8.38
C ALA A 111 -6.01 5.25 -7.95
N LYS A 112 -5.93 6.17 -8.91
CA LYS A 112 -5.73 7.58 -8.61
C LYS A 112 -7.04 8.20 -8.14
N GLY A 113 -7.02 8.84 -6.98
CA GLY A 113 -8.14 9.64 -6.50
C GLY A 113 -8.40 10.84 -7.40
N GLU A 114 -9.67 11.17 -7.61
CA GLU A 114 -10.07 12.42 -8.25
C GLU A 114 -9.89 13.60 -7.28
N LYS A 115 -9.98 14.84 -7.77
CA LYS A 115 -9.67 16.08 -7.04
C LYS A 115 -10.24 16.10 -5.60
N GLY A 116 -9.35 16.01 -4.60
CA GLY A 116 -9.72 16.02 -3.17
C GLY A 116 -10.14 14.66 -2.59
N HIS A 117 -10.18 13.61 -3.40
CA HIS A 117 -10.50 12.25 -3.00
C HIS A 117 -9.25 11.42 -2.72
N ALA A 118 -9.44 10.35 -1.95
CA ALA A 118 -8.39 9.41 -1.62
C ALA A 118 -7.96 8.61 -2.86
N SER A 119 -6.65 8.42 -3.03
CA SER A 119 -6.12 7.40 -3.94
C SER A 119 -6.12 6.05 -3.24
N VAL A 120 -6.27 4.98 -4.02
CA VAL A 120 -6.16 3.61 -3.55
C VAL A 120 -4.76 3.10 -3.87
N TYR A 121 -4.08 2.60 -2.85
CA TYR A 121 -2.78 1.96 -2.99
C TYR A 121 -2.86 0.50 -2.55
N ALA A 122 -2.25 -0.39 -3.32
CA ALA A 122 -1.94 -1.74 -2.89
C ALA A 122 -0.69 -1.70 -2.00
N VAL A 123 -0.74 -2.42 -0.87
CA VAL A 123 0.40 -2.58 0.03
C VAL A 123 1.28 -3.71 -0.49
N MET A 124 2.57 -3.42 -0.63
CA MET A 124 3.53 -4.29 -1.29
C MET A 124 4.45 -5.00 -0.29
N PRO A 125 4.94 -6.21 -0.58
CA PRO A 125 4.63 -6.98 -1.78
C PRO A 125 3.19 -7.54 -1.73
N LEU A 126 2.63 -7.81 -2.91
CA LEU A 126 1.43 -8.65 -3.01
C LEU A 126 1.74 -10.04 -2.44
N PRO A 127 0.74 -10.78 -1.92
CA PRO A 127 0.94 -12.16 -1.48
C PRO A 127 1.67 -12.99 -2.55
N PRO A 128 2.52 -13.98 -2.20
CA PRO A 128 3.15 -14.83 -3.19
C PRO A 128 2.11 -15.64 -3.97
N GLU A 129 2.43 -16.04 -5.20
CA GLU A 129 1.62 -17.03 -5.94
C GLU A 129 1.61 -18.35 -5.14
N GLU A 130 0.43 -18.95 -4.97
CA GLU A 130 0.35 -20.30 -4.41
C GLU A 130 0.91 -21.28 -5.45
N PRO A 131 1.84 -22.17 -5.08
CA PRO A 131 2.29 -23.20 -5.99
C PRO A 131 1.11 -24.12 -6.35
N ASP A 132 1.00 -24.51 -7.62
CA ASP A 132 0.00 -25.47 -8.05
C ASP A 132 0.02 -26.71 -7.14
N PRO A 133 -1.14 -27.20 -6.68
CA PRO A 133 -1.17 -28.44 -5.91
C PRO A 133 -0.53 -29.56 -6.74
N PRO A 134 0.24 -30.48 -6.11
CA PRO A 134 0.85 -31.58 -6.84
C PRO A 134 -0.24 -32.41 -7.56
N PRO A 135 0.07 -32.94 -8.75
CA PRO A 135 -0.87 -33.69 -9.59
C PRO A 135 -1.43 -34.95 -8.92
#